data_AF-A0A0J1GWK1-F1
#
_entry.id   AF-A0A0J1GWK1-F1
#
_cell.length_a   1.000
_cell.length_b   1.000
_cell.length_c   1.000
_cell.angle_alpha   90.00
_cell.angle_beta   90.00
_cell.angle_gamma   90.00
#
_symmetry.space_group_name_H-M   'P 1'
#
loop_
_entity.id
_entity.type
_entity.pdbx_description
1 polymer ?
#
loop_
_entity_poly.entity_id
_entity_poly.type
_entity_poly.pdbx_seq_one_letter_code
_entity_poly.pdbx_strand_id
1 'polypeptide(L)'
;MSNVLGLAIAMTVSGCGATFDDHADDYVNLGFDLCGSTAKVHTFARSKNGRMRISCDDNRYFLLHNHDTLAYANELNGVYCLGKGFSTFRERHNAYSFECLDRKRFHIPK
;
A
#
# COMPACT_ATOMS: atom_id res chain seq x y z
N MET A 1 -54.15 32.59 -15.66
CA MET A 1 -53.00 32.52 -16.59
C MET A 1 -51.74 32.56 -15.74
N SER A 2 -51.12 31.40 -15.55
CA SER A 2 -49.96 31.21 -14.66
C SER A 2 -48.69 31.73 -15.30
N ASN A 3 -47.81 32.39 -14.53
CA ASN A 3 -46.43 32.61 -14.96
C ASN A 3 -45.50 32.57 -13.74
N VAL A 4 -44.92 31.40 -13.48
CA VAL A 4 -43.83 31.22 -12.51
C VAL A 4 -42.63 30.74 -13.31
N LEU A 5 -41.77 31.69 -13.68
CA LEU A 5 -40.54 31.43 -14.43
C LEU A 5 -39.49 30.92 -13.43
N GLY A 6 -39.28 29.60 -13.42
CA GLY A 6 -38.40 28.90 -12.50
C GLY A 6 -36.93 29.21 -12.73
N LEU A 7 -36.24 29.59 -11.66
CA LEU A 7 -34.80 29.70 -11.59
C LEU A 7 -34.25 28.36 -11.08
N ALA A 8 -33.67 27.54 -11.96
CA ALA A 8 -32.97 26.33 -11.58
C ALA A 8 -31.50 26.46 -11.99
N ILE A 9 -30.67 26.91 -11.05
CA ILE A 9 -29.22 26.91 -11.16
C ILE A 9 -28.77 25.46 -11.02
N ALA A 10 -28.31 24.88 -12.13
CA ALA A 10 -27.71 23.55 -12.15
C ALA A 10 -26.39 23.59 -11.36
N MET A 11 -26.41 23.08 -10.14
CA MET A 11 -25.21 22.81 -9.36
C MET A 11 -24.47 21.64 -10.03
N THR A 12 -23.42 21.95 -10.79
CA THR A 12 -22.44 20.97 -11.22
C THR A 12 -21.71 20.47 -9.98
N VAL A 13 -22.15 19.35 -9.43
CA VAL A 13 -21.39 18.59 -8.43
C VAL A 13 -20.17 18.04 -9.15
N SER A 14 -19.03 18.74 -9.04
CA SER A 14 -17.73 18.16 -9.31
C SER A 14 -17.45 17.14 -8.22
N GLY A 15 -18.00 15.94 -8.39
CA GLY A 15 -17.55 14.78 -7.66
C GLY A 15 -16.07 14.57 -8.02
N CYS A 16 -15.17 14.88 -7.09
CA CYS A 16 -13.84 14.29 -7.09
C CYS A 16 -14.06 12.78 -7.05
N GLY A 17 -14.01 12.15 -8.22
CA GLY A 17 -13.96 10.71 -8.33
C GLY A 17 -12.70 10.25 -7.64
N ALA A 18 -12.80 9.91 -6.35
CA ALA A 18 -12.01 8.82 -5.84
C ALA A 18 -12.42 7.62 -6.69
N THR A 19 -11.64 7.31 -7.72
CA THR A 19 -11.66 6.00 -8.34
C THR A 19 -11.35 5.02 -7.22
N PHE A 20 -12.39 4.48 -6.61
CA PHE A 20 -12.28 3.32 -5.75
C PHE A 20 -11.73 2.22 -6.63
N ASP A 21 -10.46 1.95 -6.41
CA ASP A 21 -9.72 0.85 -7.00
C ASP A 21 -10.28 -0.40 -6.33
N ASP A 22 -10.96 -1.29 -7.08
CA ASP A 22 -11.56 -2.52 -6.54
C ASP A 22 -10.52 -3.44 -5.86
N HIS A 23 -9.22 -3.19 -6.06
CA HIS A 23 -8.12 -3.89 -5.41
C HIS A 23 -7.54 -3.17 -4.20
N ALA A 24 -8.14 -2.06 -3.75
CA ALA A 24 -7.71 -1.36 -2.55
C ALA A 24 -7.66 -2.30 -1.33
N ASP A 25 -8.62 -3.21 -1.21
CA ASP A 25 -8.66 -4.21 -0.13
C ASP A 25 -7.54 -5.25 -0.25
N ASP A 26 -7.21 -5.69 -1.47
CA ASP A 26 -6.10 -6.62 -1.73
C ASP A 26 -4.75 -6.01 -1.34
N TYR A 27 -4.53 -4.74 -1.68
CA TYR A 27 -3.30 -4.02 -1.35
C TYR A 27 -3.14 -3.80 0.16
N VAL A 28 -4.25 -3.57 0.83
CA VAL A 28 -4.31 -3.45 2.29
C VAL A 28 -3.96 -4.78 2.95
N ASN A 29 -4.50 -5.90 2.46
CA ASN A 29 -4.18 -7.24 2.95
C ASN A 29 -2.69 -7.59 2.81
N LEU A 30 -2.11 -7.38 1.61
CA LEU A 30 -0.67 -7.57 1.42
C LEU A 30 0.15 -6.68 2.35
N GLY A 31 -0.31 -5.45 2.60
CA GLY A 31 0.34 -4.53 3.54
C GLY A 31 0.32 -5.04 4.98
N PHE A 32 -0.77 -5.68 5.43
CA PHE A 32 -0.84 -6.32 6.74
C PHE A 32 0.20 -7.42 6.90
N ASP A 33 0.38 -8.26 5.87
CA ASP A 33 1.36 -9.34 5.90
C ASP A 33 2.79 -8.80 6.10
N LEU A 34 3.12 -7.63 5.53
CA LEU A 34 4.43 -7.02 5.69
C LEU A 34 4.68 -6.52 7.12
N CYS A 35 3.66 -5.96 7.78
CA CYS A 35 3.75 -5.56 9.19
C CYS A 35 3.83 -6.78 10.13
N GLY A 36 3.31 -7.93 9.70
CA GLY A 36 3.32 -9.17 10.45
C GLY A 36 2.26 -9.20 11.55
N SER A 37 2.23 -10.28 12.35
CA SER A 37 1.20 -10.46 13.39
C SER A 37 1.36 -9.55 14.61
N THR A 38 2.50 -8.86 14.75
CA THR A 38 2.82 -8.02 15.91
C THR A 38 2.43 -6.56 15.75
N ALA A 39 2.14 -6.11 14.52
CA ALA A 39 1.73 -4.75 14.24
C ALA A 39 0.70 -4.72 13.11
N LYS A 40 -0.23 -3.78 13.18
CA LYS A 40 -1.20 -3.54 12.11
C LYS A 40 -0.70 -2.43 11.19
N VAL A 41 -1.26 -2.37 9.98
CA VAL A 41 -1.09 -1.21 9.09
C VAL A 41 -1.79 -0.01 9.74
N HIS A 42 -1.00 1.02 10.06
CA HIS A 42 -1.48 2.31 10.53
C HIS A 42 -1.98 3.17 9.37
N THR A 43 -1.20 3.21 8.28
CA THR A 43 -1.51 4.04 7.11
C THR A 43 -0.97 3.39 5.85
N PHE A 44 -1.79 3.43 4.80
CA PHE A 44 -1.39 3.11 3.45
C PHE A 44 -1.50 4.38 2.59
N ALA A 45 -0.42 4.77 1.92
CA ALA A 45 -0.40 5.92 1.04
C ALA A 45 0.12 5.53 -0.35
N ARG A 46 -0.63 5.88 -1.39
CA ARG A 46 -0.24 5.73 -2.79
C ARG A 46 -0.09 7.10 -3.43
N SER A 47 1.04 7.34 -4.06
CA SER A 47 1.29 8.56 -4.83
C SER A 47 0.80 8.42 -6.28
N LYS A 48 0.67 9.55 -6.99
CA LYS A 48 0.19 9.58 -8.38
C LYS A 48 1.06 8.78 -9.36
N ASN A 49 2.35 8.59 -9.05
CA ASN A 49 3.28 7.79 -9.87
C ASN A 49 3.37 6.33 -9.43
N GLY A 50 2.43 5.85 -8.61
CA GLY A 50 2.36 4.44 -8.19
C GLY A 50 3.23 4.09 -6.99
N ARG A 51 4.11 4.98 -6.50
CA ARG A 51 4.90 4.68 -5.29
C ARG A 51 4.00 4.55 -4.08
N MET A 52 4.26 3.51 -3.29
CA MET A 52 3.47 3.16 -2.11
C MET A 52 4.30 3.32 -0.83
N ARG A 53 3.63 3.74 0.24
CA ARG A 53 4.16 3.73 1.60
C ARG A 53 3.18 2.98 2.49
N ILE A 54 3.67 1.95 3.16
CA ILE A 54 2.96 1.23 4.22
C ILE A 54 3.61 1.64 5.53
N SER A 55 2.84 2.13 6.49
CA SER A 55 3.31 2.44 7.84
C SER A 55 2.61 1.51 8.82
N CYS A 56 3.36 0.87 9.70
CA CYS A 56 2.86 0.00 10.75
C CYS A 56 2.71 0.79 12.06
N ASP A 57 1.85 0.31 12.97
CA ASP A 57 1.61 0.98 14.27
C ASP A 57 2.83 0.99 15.22
N ASP A 58 3.90 0.26 14.90
CA ASP A 58 5.16 0.21 15.67
C ASP A 58 6.27 1.08 15.07
N ASN A 59 5.91 2.08 14.26
CA ASN A 59 6.79 3.02 13.57
C ASN A 59 7.64 2.43 12.45
N ARG A 60 7.54 1.13 12.14
CA ARG A 60 8.12 0.59 10.90
C ARG A 60 7.37 1.14 9.70
N TYR A 61 8.08 1.30 8.60
CA TYR A 61 7.46 1.66 7.32
C TYR A 61 8.22 1.05 6.15
N PHE A 62 7.51 0.80 5.06
CA PHE A 62 8.04 0.25 3.82
C PHE A 62 7.73 1.18 2.68
N LEU A 63 8.75 1.47 1.86
CA LEU A 63 8.61 2.25 0.64
C LEU A 63 8.77 1.31 -0.54
N LEU A 64 7.75 1.27 -1.40
CA LEU A 64 7.67 0.35 -2.53
C LEU A 64 7.54 1.16 -3.81
N HIS A 65 8.20 0.72 -4.88
CA HIS A 65 8.19 1.44 -6.14
C HIS A 65 6.82 1.42 -6.80
N ASN A 66 6.16 0.26 -6.78
CA ASN A 66 4.84 0.05 -7.36
C ASN A 66 4.15 -1.17 -6.70
N HIS A 67 3.01 -1.55 -7.27
CA HIS A 67 2.25 -2.72 -6.86
C HIS A 67 3.03 -4.04 -7.03
N ASP A 68 3.81 -4.19 -8.10
CA ASP A 68 4.58 -5.41 -8.35
C ASP A 68 5.64 -5.61 -7.25
N THR A 69 6.27 -4.52 -6.79
CA THR A 69 7.15 -4.55 -5.62
C THR A 69 6.41 -5.01 -4.37
N LEU A 70 5.16 -4.59 -4.15
CA LEU A 70 4.34 -5.02 -3.00
C LEU A 70 4.05 -6.52 -3.05
N ALA A 71 3.57 -7.01 -4.20
CA ALA A 71 3.27 -8.42 -4.39
C ALA A 71 4.53 -9.29 -4.15
N TYR A 72 5.65 -8.89 -4.74
CA TYR A 72 6.90 -9.61 -4.58
C TYR A 72 7.45 -9.51 -3.15
N ALA A 73 7.31 -8.36 -2.49
CA ALA A 73 7.65 -8.23 -1.07
C ALA A 73 6.84 -9.20 -0.21
N ASN A 74 5.55 -9.42 -0.50
CA ASN A 74 4.76 -10.40 0.24
C ASN A 74 5.20 -11.85 -0.04
N GLU A 75 5.57 -12.17 -1.28
CA GLU A 75 6.16 -13.48 -1.60
C GLU A 75 7.45 -13.71 -0.81
N LEU A 76 8.35 -12.72 -0.79
CA LEU A 76 9.58 -12.79 0.00
C LEU A 76 9.30 -12.97 1.49
N ASN A 77 8.27 -12.31 2.02
CA ASN A 77 7.82 -12.48 3.39
C ASN A 77 7.37 -13.93 3.66
N GLY A 78 6.56 -14.50 2.76
CA GLY A 78 6.09 -15.89 2.86
C GLY A 78 7.25 -16.89 2.84
N VAL A 79 8.16 -16.77 1.87
CA VAL A 79 9.24 -17.74 1.63
C VAL A 79 10.35 -17.63 2.68
N TYR A 80 10.81 -16.42 3.00
CA TYR A 80 12.02 -16.22 3.81
C TYR A 80 11.72 -15.87 5.27
N CYS A 81 10.63 -15.16 5.52
CA CYS A 81 10.22 -14.74 6.86
C CYS A 81 9.08 -15.59 7.44
N LEU A 82 8.59 -16.59 6.71
CA LEU A 82 7.50 -17.47 7.11
C LEU A 82 6.21 -16.69 7.46
N GLY A 83 5.95 -15.60 6.71
CA GLY A 83 4.79 -14.74 6.90
C GLY A 83 4.85 -13.85 8.15
N LYS A 84 5.98 -13.81 8.88
CA LYS A 84 6.10 -13.04 10.12
C LYS A 84 6.19 -11.53 9.92
N GLY A 85 6.45 -11.07 8.69
CA GLY A 85 6.68 -9.66 8.37
C GLY A 85 8.17 -9.25 8.44
N PHE A 86 8.43 -8.03 7.99
CA PHE A 86 9.77 -7.47 7.88
C PHE A 86 10.07 -6.47 9.00
N SER A 87 11.28 -6.49 9.57
CA SER A 87 11.78 -5.34 10.33
C SER A 87 12.25 -4.22 9.40
N THR A 88 12.86 -4.58 8.26
CA THR A 88 13.24 -3.64 7.19
C THR A 88 13.05 -4.26 5.81
N PHE A 89 12.70 -3.45 4.82
CA PHE A 89 12.66 -3.85 3.41
C PHE A 89 13.22 -2.71 2.55
N ARG A 90 14.09 -3.05 1.60
CA ARG A 90 14.71 -2.10 0.67
C ARG A 90 14.77 -2.69 -0.72
N GLU A 91 14.13 -2.02 -1.65
CA GLU A 91 14.28 -2.25 -3.06
C GLU A 91 15.43 -1.40 -3.63
N ARG A 92 16.31 -2.02 -4.43
CA ARG A 92 17.34 -1.34 -5.23
C ARG A 92 17.17 -1.70 -6.70
N HIS A 93 17.95 -1.06 -7.58
CA HIS A 93 17.89 -1.33 -9.02
C HIS A 93 18.13 -2.80 -9.38
N ASN A 94 19.06 -3.48 -8.70
CA ASN A 94 19.52 -4.82 -9.04
C ASN A 94 19.29 -5.88 -7.95
N ALA A 95 18.65 -5.52 -6.84
CA ALA A 95 18.43 -6.44 -5.73
C ALA A 95 17.32 -5.95 -4.79
N TYR A 96 16.80 -6.89 -4.00
CA TYR A 96 16.04 -6.65 -2.79
C TYR A 96 16.89 -6.98 -1.57
N SER A 97 16.76 -6.20 -0.50
CA SER A 97 17.41 -6.48 0.79
C SER A 97 16.43 -6.27 1.91
N PHE A 98 16.32 -7.23 2.81
CA PHE A 98 15.35 -7.18 3.89
C PHE A 98 15.83 -7.94 5.12
N GLU A 99 15.21 -7.60 6.24
CA GLU A 99 15.39 -8.29 7.51
C GLU A 99 14.01 -8.72 8.00
N CYS A 100 13.89 -10.00 8.36
CA CYS A 100 12.68 -10.54 8.98
C CYS A 100 12.57 -10.09 10.44
N LEU A 101 11.36 -10.12 11.00
CA LEU A 101 11.18 -9.83 12.43
C LEU A 101 11.95 -10.78 13.38
N ASP A 102 12.36 -11.96 12.91
CA ASP A 102 13.22 -12.89 13.65
C ASP A 102 14.74 -12.62 13.48
N ARG A 103 15.10 -11.46 12.91
CA ARG A 103 16.47 -10.94 12.70
C ARG A 103 17.30 -11.66 11.63
N LYS A 104 16.69 -12.52 10.81
CA LYS A 104 17.35 -13.06 9.61
C LYS A 104 17.42 -12.02 8.51
N ARG A 105 18.57 -11.92 7.83
CA ARG A 105 18.84 -10.93 6.78
C ARG A 105 19.09 -11.62 5.45
N PHE A 106 18.52 -11.05 4.40
CA PHE A 106 18.59 -11.60 3.04
C PHE A 106 18.93 -10.52 2.02
N HIS A 107 19.59 -10.95 0.95
CA HIS A 107 19.90 -10.15 -0.22
C HIS A 107 19.58 -10.98 -1.47
N ILE A 108 18.56 -10.58 -2.22
CA ILE A 108 18.03 -11.33 -3.36
C ILE A 108 18.28 -10.51 -4.63
N PRO A 109 19.12 -10.98 -5.56
CA PRO A 109 19.32 -10.32 -6.86
C PRO A 109 18.00 -10.23 -7.65
N LYS A 110 17.86 -9.18 -8.45
CA LYS A 110 16.76 -8.99 -9.42
C LYS A 110 17.10 -9.58 -10.78
#